data_AF-E7NBY0-F1
#
_entry.id   AF-E7NBY0-F1
#
_cell.length_a   1.000
_cell.length_b   1.000
_cell.length_c   1.000
_cell.angle_alpha   90.00
_cell.angle_beta   90.00
_cell.angle_gamma   90.00
#
_symmetry.space_group_name_H-M   'P 1'
#
loop_
_entity.id
_entity.type
_entity.pdbx_description
1 polymer ?
#
loop_
_entity_poly.entity_id
_entity_poly.type
_entity_poly.pdbx_seq_one_letter_code
_entity_poly.pdbx_strand_id
1 'polypeptide(L)'
;MVIRVVDLPQGRAGASVLRRLADLRVLRHPGLVTVREVVSLPEHRAGVIMDLVEGAGLDVVLGARGRLSASYLATLLDVLGSALAYLHEHGAAHGDVSTGNVLVTTEGQPVLVDLLGSVMETGTQEYAAPERLAGAPASAACDVYALARLLTECSGQGGAVHRRLAGLLTDALAEDPADRPTARDLTARAPQLGNASPIELPDGARLAAGSLRAAARTPTRTVGSRLRPQARAGARPTTKREPRKDRGGAGSTGRGPAAIRWGRRGGSGRRRSRAWGLAAALLAAVCLAAWGPAKALVSYRPAWALGAATSPSSPARPVASTLPAGSPSPVAAGSPAATASTPGPGGSGGSDMASVVVGLSAARDRALMAGDATALAATTVPGSPAAEADTRVLTELLDSGEGVGELHTSVSQVAEVTLPDDAAAQWPSARALQVTLSQSASTRSGPEGTRTVPALQPRQVMLVVVPAPWRVADIRAVK
;
A
#
# COMPACT_ATOMS: atom_id res chain seq x y z
N MET A 1 -0.49 -6.62 -23.64
CA MET A 1 0.62 -7.10 -22.79
C MET A 1 0.65 -6.26 -21.53
N VAL A 2 1.00 -6.84 -20.37
CA VAL A 2 1.11 -6.13 -19.09
C VAL A 2 2.56 -6.17 -18.64
N ILE A 3 3.06 -5.06 -18.09
CA ILE A 3 4.41 -4.96 -17.53
C ILE A 3 4.27 -4.62 -16.06
N ARG A 4 4.86 -5.46 -15.21
CA ARG A 4 4.93 -5.21 -13.77
C ARG A 4 6.38 -4.93 -13.39
N VAL A 5 6.60 -3.80 -12.73
CA VAL A 5 7.91 -3.43 -12.21
C VAL A 5 7.99 -3.85 -10.75
N VAL A 6 9.10 -4.49 -10.39
CA VAL A 6 9.33 -5.10 -9.09
C VAL A 6 10.67 -4.65 -8.54
N ASP A 7 10.71 -4.26 -7.27
CA ASP A 7 11.96 -3.94 -6.58
C ASP A 7 12.67 -5.24 -6.15
N LEU A 8 13.97 -5.31 -6.44
CA LEU A 8 14.85 -6.40 -6.09
C LEU A 8 15.71 -6.01 -4.88
N PRO A 9 15.98 -6.96 -3.96
CA PRO A 9 16.97 -6.76 -2.92
C PRO A 9 18.36 -6.47 -3.49
N GLN A 10 19.18 -5.73 -2.75
CA GLN A 10 20.55 -5.43 -3.20
C GLN A 10 21.45 -6.68 -3.22
N GLY A 11 22.43 -6.69 -4.12
CA GLY A 11 23.46 -7.72 -4.17
C GLY A 11 22.95 -9.10 -4.60
N ARG A 12 23.50 -10.17 -3.98
CA ARG A 12 23.24 -11.57 -4.39
C ARG A 12 21.78 -12.00 -4.22
N ALA A 13 21.06 -11.39 -3.28
CA ALA A 13 19.66 -11.67 -3.05
C ALA A 13 18.80 -11.24 -4.26
N GLY A 14 19.02 -10.04 -4.81
CA GLY A 14 18.33 -9.57 -6.02
C GLY A 14 18.60 -10.44 -7.24
N ALA A 15 19.85 -10.89 -7.42
CA ALA A 15 20.20 -11.80 -8.51
C ALA A 15 19.47 -13.16 -8.39
N SER A 16 19.28 -13.67 -7.16
CA SER A 16 18.51 -14.90 -6.92
C SER A 16 17.02 -14.72 -7.21
N VAL A 17 16.45 -13.58 -6.82
CA VAL A 17 15.04 -13.23 -7.11
C VAL A 17 14.83 -13.10 -8.61
N LEU A 18 15.69 -12.36 -9.31
CA LEU A 18 15.62 -12.19 -10.76
C LEU A 18 15.68 -13.54 -11.51
N ARG A 19 16.54 -14.46 -11.05
CA ARG A 19 16.62 -15.82 -11.62
C ARG A 19 15.30 -16.58 -11.43
N ARG A 20 14.75 -16.58 -10.22
CA ARG A 20 13.45 -17.22 -9.93
C ARG A 20 12.31 -16.62 -10.76
N LEU A 21 12.31 -15.31 -10.98
CA LEU A 21 11.35 -14.66 -11.88
C LEU A 21 11.52 -15.15 -13.33
N ALA A 22 12.76 -15.28 -13.80
CA ALA A 22 13.04 -15.79 -15.14
C ALA A 22 12.59 -17.24 -15.33
N ASP A 23 12.66 -18.07 -14.29
CA ASP A 23 12.20 -19.46 -14.31
C ASP A 23 10.68 -19.57 -14.54
N LEU A 24 9.90 -18.55 -14.18
CA LEU A 24 8.45 -18.52 -14.46
C LEU A 24 8.14 -18.52 -15.97
N ARG A 25 9.10 -18.14 -16.83
CA ARG A 25 8.92 -18.07 -18.28
C ARG A 25 8.70 -19.42 -18.94
N VAL A 26 9.05 -20.53 -18.30
CA VAL A 26 8.83 -21.88 -18.88
C VAL A 26 7.44 -22.42 -18.61
N LEU A 27 6.71 -21.85 -17.66
CA LEU A 27 5.42 -22.34 -17.20
C LEU A 27 4.32 -22.04 -18.24
N ARG A 28 3.62 -23.07 -18.70
CA ARG A 28 2.50 -22.94 -19.65
C ARG A 28 1.33 -23.77 -19.17
N HIS A 29 0.26 -23.10 -18.75
CA HIS A 29 -0.97 -23.73 -18.32
C HIS A 29 -2.14 -22.78 -18.60
N PRO A 30 -3.32 -23.25 -19.06
CA PRO A 30 -4.46 -22.39 -19.39
C PRO A 30 -4.97 -21.55 -18.21
N GLY A 31 -4.87 -22.09 -16.99
CA GLY A 31 -5.23 -21.39 -15.75
C GLY A 31 -4.13 -20.51 -15.15
N LEU A 32 -2.98 -20.31 -15.81
CA LEU A 32 -1.88 -19.44 -15.35
C LEU A 32 -1.57 -18.35 -16.37
N VAL A 33 -1.31 -17.13 -15.91
CA VAL A 33 -0.81 -16.07 -16.78
C VAL A 33 0.56 -16.45 -17.35
N THR A 34 0.74 -16.24 -18.64
CA THR A 34 2.02 -16.53 -19.30
C THR A 34 3.00 -15.37 -19.11
N VAL A 35 4.13 -15.65 -18.46
CA VAL A 35 5.27 -14.73 -18.40
C VAL A 35 6.07 -14.87 -19.70
N ARG A 36 6.13 -13.80 -20.49
CA ARG A 36 6.91 -13.78 -21.74
C ARG A 36 8.38 -13.53 -21.47
N GLU A 37 8.65 -12.52 -20.67
CA GLU A 37 10.00 -12.01 -20.48
C GLU A 37 10.18 -11.40 -19.09
N VAL A 38 11.41 -11.49 -18.58
CA VAL A 38 11.83 -10.82 -17.35
C VAL A 38 13.11 -10.08 -17.67
N VAL A 39 13.09 -8.77 -17.45
CA VAL A 39 14.16 -7.85 -17.81
C VAL A 39 14.71 -7.21 -16.55
N SER A 40 16.03 -7.19 -16.39
CA SER A 40 16.67 -6.41 -15.33
C SER A 40 16.61 -4.92 -15.68
N LEU A 41 16.19 -4.10 -14.72
CA LEU A 41 16.14 -2.65 -14.83
C LEU A 41 17.18 -2.01 -13.91
N PRO A 42 17.54 -0.72 -14.13
CA PRO A 42 18.39 0.04 -13.22
C PRO A 42 17.79 0.11 -11.80
N GLU A 43 18.61 0.54 -10.83
CA GLU A 43 18.20 0.76 -9.43
C GLU A 43 17.64 -0.49 -8.73
N HIS A 44 18.20 -1.66 -9.03
CA HIS A 44 17.75 -2.95 -8.47
C HIS A 44 16.27 -3.23 -8.73
N ARG A 45 15.82 -3.08 -9.98
CA ARG A 45 14.45 -3.41 -10.37
C ARG A 45 14.40 -4.51 -11.43
N ALA A 46 13.26 -5.18 -11.54
CA ALA A 46 12.94 -6.09 -12.63
C ALA A 46 11.61 -5.71 -13.28
N GLY A 47 11.57 -5.76 -14.61
CA GLY A 47 10.33 -5.71 -15.38
C GLY A 47 9.88 -7.13 -15.72
N VAL A 48 8.71 -7.53 -15.24
CA VAL A 48 8.07 -8.81 -15.58
C VAL A 48 7.00 -8.53 -16.62
N ILE A 49 7.20 -9.09 -17.81
CA ILE A 49 6.35 -8.90 -18.97
C ILE A 49 5.47 -10.14 -19.13
N MET A 50 4.15 -9.93 -19.11
CA MET A 50 3.16 -11.00 -19.14
C MET A 50 2.05 -10.74 -20.15
N ASP A 51 1.35 -11.80 -20.53
CA ASP A 51 0.16 -11.69 -21.35
C ASP A 51 -0.90 -10.80 -20.71
N LEU A 52 -1.57 -9.99 -21.54
CA LEU A 52 -2.77 -9.31 -21.10
C LEU A 52 -3.90 -10.32 -21.15
N VAL A 53 -4.49 -10.61 -20.00
CA VAL A 53 -5.69 -11.42 -19.89
C VAL A 53 -6.89 -10.50 -20.04
N GLU A 54 -7.63 -10.65 -21.14
CA GLU A 54 -8.83 -9.86 -21.41
C GLU A 54 -10.00 -10.41 -20.59
N GLY A 55 -10.54 -9.60 -19.68
CA GLY A 55 -11.56 -10.06 -18.74
C GLY A 55 -11.76 -9.14 -17.55
N ALA A 56 -12.30 -9.69 -16.46
CA ALA A 56 -12.53 -8.99 -15.20
C ALA A 56 -11.98 -9.77 -14.01
N GLY A 57 -11.58 -9.07 -12.95
CA GLY A 57 -11.18 -9.69 -11.68
C GLY A 57 -12.31 -10.51 -11.06
N LEU A 58 -11.97 -11.63 -10.42
CA LEU A 58 -12.94 -12.48 -9.74
C LEU A 58 -13.58 -11.75 -8.56
N ASP A 59 -12.83 -10.89 -7.88
CA ASP A 59 -13.32 -9.94 -6.87
C ASP A 59 -14.43 -9.02 -7.40
N VAL A 60 -14.28 -8.51 -8.63
CA VAL A 60 -15.28 -7.70 -9.33
C VAL A 60 -16.51 -8.54 -9.67
N VAL A 61 -16.32 -9.74 -10.23
CA VAL A 61 -17.40 -10.67 -10.58
C VAL A 61 -18.18 -11.10 -9.34
N LEU A 62 -17.48 -11.42 -8.25
CA LEU A 62 -18.07 -11.77 -6.97
C LEU A 62 -18.77 -10.56 -6.34
N GLY A 63 -18.18 -9.36 -6.43
CA GLY A 63 -18.82 -8.12 -6.02
C GLY A 63 -20.12 -7.86 -6.79
N ALA A 64 -20.16 -8.16 -8.08
CA ALA A 64 -21.35 -8.01 -8.93
C ALA A 64 -22.46 -9.04 -8.60
N ARG A 65 -22.11 -10.30 -8.36
CA ARG A 65 -23.06 -11.42 -8.17
C ARG A 65 -23.41 -11.73 -6.72
N GLY A 66 -22.57 -11.34 -5.77
CA GLY A 66 -22.66 -11.65 -4.34
C GLY A 66 -22.18 -13.08 -3.99
N ARG A 67 -22.60 -14.09 -4.77
CA ARG A 67 -22.13 -15.47 -4.68
C ARG A 67 -22.12 -16.14 -6.06
N LEU A 68 -21.36 -17.22 -6.21
CA LEU A 68 -21.26 -18.01 -7.43
C LEU A 68 -22.09 -19.30 -7.37
N SER A 69 -22.49 -19.80 -8.55
CA SER A 69 -23.20 -21.07 -8.68
C SER A 69 -22.27 -22.25 -8.42
N ALA A 70 -22.85 -23.44 -8.20
CA ALA A 70 -22.07 -24.67 -8.05
C ALA A 70 -21.23 -24.98 -9.29
N SER A 71 -21.71 -24.67 -10.50
CA SER A 71 -20.98 -24.88 -11.75
C SER A 71 -19.77 -23.95 -11.89
N TYR A 72 -19.90 -22.69 -11.47
CA TYR A 72 -18.77 -21.75 -11.45
C TYR A 72 -17.74 -22.13 -10.39
N LEU A 73 -18.19 -22.57 -9.20
CA LEU A 73 -17.29 -23.07 -8.17
C LEU A 73 -16.54 -24.34 -8.62
N ALA A 74 -17.22 -25.25 -9.33
CA ALA A 74 -16.58 -26.42 -9.94
C ALA A 74 -15.50 -26.00 -10.95
N THR A 75 -15.79 -25.00 -11.79
CA THR A 75 -14.85 -24.47 -12.80
C THR A 75 -13.63 -23.82 -12.15
N LEU A 76 -13.84 -23.01 -11.10
CA LEU A 76 -12.75 -22.43 -10.32
C LEU A 76 -11.88 -23.52 -9.69
N LEU A 77 -12.51 -24.52 -9.05
CA LEU A 77 -11.77 -25.60 -8.41
C LEU A 77 -10.97 -26.43 -9.43
N ASP A 78 -11.57 -26.74 -10.58
CA ASP A 78 -10.95 -27.54 -11.63
C ASP A 78 -9.74 -26.81 -12.25
N VAL A 79 -9.97 -25.60 -12.78
CA VAL A 79 -8.95 -24.86 -13.53
C VAL A 79 -7.85 -24.32 -12.62
N LEU A 80 -8.21 -23.72 -11.48
CA LEU A 80 -7.21 -23.16 -10.57
C LEU A 80 -6.47 -24.26 -9.80
N GLY A 81 -7.17 -25.33 -9.42
CA GLY A 81 -6.54 -26.49 -8.80
C GLY A 81 -5.52 -27.16 -9.74
N SER A 82 -5.87 -27.36 -11.01
CA SER A 82 -4.95 -27.88 -12.03
C SER A 82 -3.76 -26.93 -12.25
N ALA A 83 -4.00 -25.63 -12.29
CA ALA A 83 -2.96 -24.61 -12.44
C ALA A 83 -1.95 -24.63 -11.28
N LEU A 84 -2.45 -24.74 -10.04
CA LEU A 84 -1.60 -24.87 -8.86
C LEU A 84 -0.85 -26.20 -8.84
N ALA A 85 -1.50 -27.31 -9.17
CA ALA A 85 -0.84 -28.61 -9.29
C ALA A 85 0.33 -28.56 -10.28
N TYR A 86 0.10 -27.97 -11.47
CA TYR A 86 1.14 -27.76 -12.46
C TYR A 86 2.30 -26.90 -11.92
N LEU A 87 1.99 -25.81 -11.22
CA LEU A 87 3.01 -24.94 -10.61
C LEU A 87 3.84 -25.69 -9.56
N HIS A 88 3.18 -26.49 -8.70
CA HIS A 88 3.79 -27.28 -7.64
C HIS A 88 4.69 -28.39 -8.21
N GLU A 89 4.29 -29.05 -9.30
CA GLU A 89 5.10 -30.03 -10.02
C GLU A 89 6.39 -29.42 -10.59
N HIS A 90 6.41 -28.10 -10.85
CA HIS A 90 7.60 -27.35 -11.27
C HIS A 90 8.39 -26.75 -10.11
N GLY A 91 8.09 -27.16 -8.86
CA GLY A 91 8.81 -26.74 -7.66
C GLY A 91 8.55 -25.30 -7.23
N ALA A 92 7.50 -24.66 -7.76
CA ALA A 92 7.09 -23.31 -7.38
C ALA A 92 5.75 -23.36 -6.62
N ALA A 93 5.54 -22.39 -5.74
CA ALA A 93 4.23 -22.09 -5.15
C ALA A 93 3.76 -20.74 -5.69
N HIS A 94 2.46 -20.44 -5.63
CA HIS A 94 1.93 -19.14 -5.99
C HIS A 94 2.12 -18.14 -4.85
N GLY A 95 1.74 -18.53 -3.63
CA GLY A 95 1.95 -17.75 -2.40
C GLY A 95 1.00 -16.58 -2.16
N ASP A 96 0.10 -16.28 -3.10
CA ASP A 96 -0.87 -15.18 -3.00
C ASP A 96 -2.16 -15.46 -3.79
N VAL A 97 -2.71 -16.66 -3.62
CA VAL A 97 -3.99 -17.03 -4.24
C VAL A 97 -5.12 -16.23 -3.56
N SER A 98 -5.75 -15.33 -4.31
CA SER A 98 -6.79 -14.43 -3.82
C SER A 98 -7.81 -14.13 -4.92
N THR A 99 -8.96 -13.56 -4.56
CA THR A 99 -9.95 -13.14 -5.57
C THR A 99 -9.45 -11.99 -6.45
N GLY A 100 -8.54 -11.15 -5.96
CA GLY A 100 -7.90 -10.09 -6.75
C GLY A 100 -6.83 -10.59 -7.73
N ASN A 101 -6.26 -11.77 -7.46
CA ASN A 101 -5.25 -12.41 -8.32
C ASN A 101 -5.84 -13.48 -9.25
N VAL A 102 -7.17 -13.51 -9.41
CA VAL A 102 -7.83 -14.36 -10.40
C VAL A 102 -8.58 -13.46 -11.38
N LEU A 103 -8.27 -13.58 -12.67
CA LEU A 103 -9.02 -12.94 -13.74
C LEU A 103 -9.93 -13.97 -14.41
N VAL A 104 -11.17 -13.57 -14.72
CA VAL A 104 -12.10 -14.36 -15.53
C VAL A 104 -12.08 -13.78 -16.95
N THR A 105 -11.67 -14.59 -17.93
CA THR A 105 -11.58 -14.15 -19.33
C THR A 105 -12.95 -13.88 -19.95
N THR A 106 -12.97 -13.26 -21.13
CA THR A 106 -14.22 -13.06 -21.88
C THR A 106 -14.91 -14.37 -22.28
N GLU A 107 -14.15 -15.46 -22.41
CA GLU A 107 -14.60 -16.83 -22.64
C GLU A 107 -15.01 -17.55 -21.34
N GLY A 108 -14.97 -16.85 -20.20
CA GLY A 108 -15.39 -17.37 -18.89
C GLY A 108 -14.40 -18.33 -18.24
N GLN A 109 -13.12 -18.31 -18.63
CA GLN A 109 -12.08 -19.14 -18.02
C GLN A 109 -11.36 -18.38 -16.90
N PRO A 110 -11.13 -18.99 -15.72
CA PRO A 110 -10.35 -18.35 -14.68
C PRO A 110 -8.84 -18.51 -14.93
N VAL A 111 -8.09 -17.44 -14.72
CA VAL A 111 -6.64 -17.37 -14.90
C VAL A 111 -6.02 -16.75 -13.66
N LEU A 112 -5.10 -17.47 -13.01
CA LEU A 112 -4.29 -16.93 -11.92
C LEU A 112 -3.24 -15.97 -12.49
N VAL A 113 -3.23 -14.77 -11.92
CA VAL A 113 -2.26 -13.71 -12.19
C VAL A 113 -1.40 -13.44 -10.96
N ASP A 114 -0.35 -12.65 -11.11
CA ASP A 114 0.58 -12.30 -10.02
C ASP A 114 1.34 -13.50 -9.42
N LEU A 115 2.10 -14.18 -10.26
CA LEU A 115 3.02 -15.27 -9.86
C LEU A 115 4.22 -14.79 -9.03
N LEU A 116 4.22 -13.53 -8.57
CA LEU A 116 5.33 -12.92 -7.84
C LEU A 116 5.23 -13.14 -6.32
N GLY A 117 4.05 -13.52 -5.80
CA GLY A 117 3.81 -13.66 -4.37
C GLY A 117 4.79 -14.59 -3.65
N SER A 118 5.11 -15.74 -4.24
CA SER A 118 6.10 -16.67 -3.71
C SER A 118 7.55 -16.18 -3.83
N VAL A 119 7.84 -15.38 -4.86
CA VAL A 119 9.20 -14.88 -5.15
C VAL A 119 9.54 -13.67 -4.28
N MET A 120 8.54 -12.87 -3.94
CA MET A 120 8.68 -11.66 -3.11
C MET A 120 8.34 -11.87 -1.63
N GLU A 121 7.76 -13.03 -1.26
CA GLU A 121 7.21 -13.30 0.07
C GLU A 121 6.14 -12.30 0.53
N THR A 122 5.55 -11.56 -0.41
CA THR A 122 4.46 -10.62 -0.20
C THR A 122 3.14 -11.33 -0.52
N GLY A 123 2.29 -11.56 0.48
CA GLY A 123 0.98 -12.18 0.30
C GLY A 123 -0.13 -11.41 1.01
N THR A 124 -1.34 -11.54 0.49
CA THR A 124 -2.56 -10.96 1.05
C THR A 124 -2.98 -11.74 2.29
N GLN A 125 -3.12 -11.07 3.42
CA GLN A 125 -3.33 -11.74 4.72
C GLN A 125 -4.69 -12.46 4.85
N GLU A 126 -5.68 -12.09 4.04
CA GLU A 126 -7.06 -12.57 4.20
C GLU A 126 -7.29 -14.02 3.75
N TYR A 127 -6.49 -14.50 2.79
CA TYR A 127 -6.51 -15.89 2.31
C TYR A 127 -5.32 -16.70 2.81
N ALA A 128 -4.39 -16.06 3.54
CA ALA A 128 -3.15 -16.68 3.96
C ALA A 128 -3.40 -17.85 4.94
N ALA A 129 -2.67 -18.94 4.71
CA ALA A 129 -2.66 -20.09 5.61
C ALA A 129 -2.03 -19.72 6.97
N PRO A 130 -2.39 -20.42 8.08
CA PRO A 130 -1.90 -20.12 9.42
C PRO A 130 -0.36 -20.06 9.53
N GLU A 131 0.34 -20.99 8.89
CA GLU A 131 1.80 -21.04 8.85
C GLU A 131 2.40 -19.86 8.07
N ARG A 132 1.69 -19.36 7.06
CA ARG A 132 2.10 -18.24 6.22
C ARG A 132 1.91 -16.91 6.96
N LEU A 133 0.87 -16.81 7.79
CA LEU A 133 0.70 -15.74 8.79
C LEU A 133 1.77 -15.80 9.90
N ALA A 134 2.25 -17.00 10.24
CA ALA A 134 3.37 -17.20 11.15
C ALA A 134 4.75 -16.94 10.50
N GLY A 135 4.80 -16.63 9.20
CA GLY A 135 6.00 -16.26 8.45
C GLY A 135 6.72 -17.40 7.72
N ALA A 136 6.21 -18.65 7.77
CA ALA A 136 6.82 -19.80 7.10
C ALA A 136 6.64 -19.74 5.57
N PRO A 137 7.67 -19.92 4.72
CA PRO A 137 7.69 -19.59 3.27
C PRO A 137 6.48 -20.11 2.47
N ALA A 138 6.21 -19.50 1.31
CA ALA A 138 5.17 -20.00 0.41
C ALA A 138 5.42 -21.46 0.04
N SER A 139 4.36 -22.27 0.05
CA SER A 139 4.41 -23.72 -0.14
C SER A 139 3.15 -24.23 -0.87
N ALA A 140 3.21 -25.45 -1.39
CA ALA A 140 2.07 -26.07 -2.04
C ALA A 140 0.83 -26.15 -1.12
N ALA A 141 1.06 -26.50 0.16
CA ALA A 141 0.00 -26.62 1.15
C ALA A 141 -0.65 -25.27 1.50
N CYS A 142 0.08 -24.15 1.43
CA CYS A 142 -0.52 -22.84 1.67
C CYS A 142 -1.41 -22.38 0.50
N ASP A 143 -1.05 -22.73 -0.74
CA ASP A 143 -1.89 -22.43 -1.92
C ASP A 143 -3.20 -23.23 -1.89
N VAL A 144 -3.14 -24.49 -1.46
CA VAL A 144 -4.34 -25.35 -1.28
C VAL A 144 -5.31 -24.73 -0.26
N TYR A 145 -4.77 -24.26 0.87
CA TYR A 145 -5.57 -23.56 1.87
C TYR A 145 -6.19 -22.26 1.30
N ALA A 146 -5.39 -21.46 0.60
CA ALA A 146 -5.83 -20.20 0.02
C ALA A 146 -6.90 -20.40 -1.06
N LEU A 147 -6.78 -21.43 -1.91
CA LEU A 147 -7.82 -21.81 -2.88
C LEU A 147 -9.11 -22.24 -2.17
N ALA A 148 -9.02 -23.04 -1.10
CA ALA A 148 -10.18 -23.45 -0.33
C ALA A 148 -10.89 -22.26 0.34
N ARG A 149 -10.12 -21.30 0.86
CA ARG A 149 -10.63 -20.03 1.39
C ARG A 149 -11.34 -19.20 0.33
N LEU A 150 -10.74 -19.06 -0.86
CA LEU A 150 -11.29 -18.34 -2.00
C LEU A 150 -12.63 -18.94 -2.45
N LEU A 151 -12.70 -20.27 -2.61
CA LEU A 151 -13.93 -20.97 -2.98
C LEU A 151 -15.02 -20.80 -1.92
N THR A 152 -14.65 -20.88 -0.64
CA THR A 152 -15.58 -20.69 0.48
C THR A 152 -16.21 -19.29 0.42
N GLU A 153 -15.41 -18.25 0.19
CA GLU A 153 -15.93 -16.89 0.02
C GLU A 153 -16.84 -16.77 -1.21
N CYS A 154 -16.40 -17.32 -2.35
CA CYS A 154 -17.18 -17.28 -3.59
C CYS A 154 -18.55 -17.96 -3.46
N SER A 155 -18.70 -18.93 -2.56
CA SER A 155 -19.98 -19.58 -2.28
C SER A 155 -20.97 -18.69 -1.49
N GLY A 156 -20.50 -17.60 -0.89
CA GLY A 156 -21.27 -16.74 -0.02
C GLY A 156 -21.55 -17.37 1.36
N GLN A 157 -22.55 -16.85 2.06
CA GLN A 157 -22.94 -17.35 3.38
C GLN A 157 -24.16 -18.27 3.29
N GLY A 158 -23.99 -19.54 3.68
CA GLY A 158 -25.08 -20.50 3.85
C GLY A 158 -25.63 -21.11 2.54
N GLY A 159 -26.62 -21.99 2.68
CA GLY A 159 -27.24 -22.72 1.57
C GLY A 159 -26.63 -24.11 1.31
N ALA A 160 -27.27 -24.89 0.43
CA ALA A 160 -26.89 -26.28 0.16
C ALA A 160 -25.50 -26.38 -0.51
N VAL A 161 -25.21 -25.49 -1.47
CA VAL A 161 -23.92 -25.45 -2.17
C VAL A 161 -22.78 -25.14 -1.19
N HIS A 162 -22.95 -24.13 -0.33
CA HIS A 162 -21.98 -23.78 0.70
C HIS A 162 -21.69 -24.95 1.65
N ARG A 163 -22.74 -25.64 2.16
CA ARG A 163 -22.55 -26.81 3.04
C ARG A 163 -21.81 -27.95 2.34
N ARG A 164 -22.15 -28.22 1.07
CA ARG A 164 -21.48 -29.25 0.27
C ARG A 164 -20.00 -28.90 0.07
N LEU A 165 -19.72 -27.65 -0.31
CA LEU A 165 -18.37 -27.15 -0.48
C LEU A 165 -17.56 -27.24 0.83
N ALA A 166 -18.15 -26.81 1.95
CA ALA A 166 -17.50 -26.89 3.26
C ALA A 166 -17.06 -28.32 3.62
N GLY A 167 -17.92 -29.32 3.34
CA GLY A 167 -17.56 -30.73 3.53
C GLY A 167 -16.43 -31.20 2.61
N LEU A 168 -16.39 -30.74 1.36
CA LEU A 168 -15.35 -31.11 0.39
C LEU A 168 -13.99 -30.44 0.65
N LEU A 169 -13.99 -29.29 1.32
CA LEU A 169 -12.79 -28.48 1.59
C LEU A 169 -12.29 -28.60 3.03
N THR A 170 -12.90 -29.45 3.86
CA THR A 170 -12.62 -29.51 5.31
C THR A 170 -11.14 -29.81 5.58
N ASP A 171 -10.55 -30.78 4.89
CA ASP A 171 -9.13 -31.15 4.99
C ASP A 171 -8.20 -30.10 4.35
N ALA A 172 -8.60 -29.48 3.25
CA ALA A 172 -7.87 -28.37 2.63
C ALA A 172 -7.73 -27.13 3.54
N LEU A 173 -8.64 -26.98 4.51
CA LEU A 173 -8.62 -25.91 5.52
C LEU A 173 -7.99 -26.34 6.86
N ALA A 174 -7.30 -27.49 6.92
CA ALA A 174 -6.65 -27.96 8.13
C ALA A 174 -5.55 -26.98 8.63
N GLU A 175 -5.40 -26.87 9.96
CA GLU A 175 -4.34 -26.03 10.55
C GLU A 175 -2.95 -26.57 10.23
N ASP A 176 -2.75 -27.89 10.34
CA ASP A 176 -1.49 -28.52 9.96
C ASP A 176 -1.38 -28.63 8.42
N PRO A 177 -0.33 -28.07 7.80
CA PRO A 177 -0.11 -28.19 6.37
C PRO A 177 0.01 -29.64 5.87
N ALA A 178 0.46 -30.57 6.73
CA ALA A 178 0.64 -31.98 6.37
C ALA A 178 -0.68 -32.74 6.19
N ASP A 179 -1.76 -32.25 6.78
CA ASP A 179 -3.10 -32.86 6.69
C ASP A 179 -3.86 -32.43 5.43
N ARG A 180 -3.32 -31.46 4.68
CA ARG A 180 -3.98 -30.91 3.49
C ARG A 180 -3.72 -31.80 2.27
N PRO A 181 -4.71 -32.00 1.39
CA PRO A 181 -4.52 -32.74 0.14
C PRO A 181 -3.59 -31.98 -0.81
N THR A 182 -3.07 -32.67 -1.84
CA THR A 182 -2.39 -31.98 -2.93
C THR A 182 -3.38 -31.15 -3.75
N ALA A 183 -2.89 -30.13 -4.48
CA ALA A 183 -3.74 -29.36 -5.40
C ALA A 183 -4.43 -30.28 -6.43
N ARG A 184 -3.73 -31.31 -6.91
CA ARG A 184 -4.26 -32.31 -7.84
C ARG A 184 -5.40 -33.13 -7.23
N ASP A 185 -5.24 -33.61 -6.00
CA ASP A 185 -6.28 -34.36 -5.29
C ASP A 185 -7.51 -33.50 -4.99
N LEU A 186 -7.28 -32.22 -4.66
CA LEU A 186 -8.36 -31.26 -4.44
C LEU A 186 -9.13 -30.99 -5.74
N THR A 187 -8.42 -30.80 -6.85
CA THR A 187 -8.97 -30.60 -8.21
C THR A 187 -9.89 -31.74 -8.61
N ALA A 188 -9.50 -32.99 -8.34
CA ALA A 188 -10.29 -34.18 -8.66
C ALA A 188 -11.68 -34.20 -7.98
N ARG A 189 -11.92 -33.33 -6.99
CA ARG A 189 -13.23 -33.17 -6.33
C ARG A 189 -14.16 -32.21 -7.06
N ALA A 190 -13.71 -31.46 -8.08
CA ALA A 190 -14.53 -30.50 -8.82
C ALA A 190 -15.87 -31.06 -9.35
N PRO A 191 -15.93 -32.27 -9.94
CA PRO A 191 -17.20 -32.84 -10.42
C PRO A 191 -18.23 -33.10 -9.31
N GLN A 192 -17.78 -33.19 -8.05
CA GLN A 192 -18.67 -33.41 -6.90
C GLN A 192 -19.46 -32.15 -6.52
N LEU A 193 -18.99 -30.97 -6.94
CA LEU A 193 -19.71 -29.70 -6.78
C LEU A 193 -20.82 -29.54 -7.82
N GLY A 194 -20.51 -29.89 -9.07
CA GLY A 194 -21.42 -29.82 -10.21
C GLY A 194 -20.64 -29.92 -11.53
N ASN A 195 -21.36 -29.80 -12.64
CA ASN A 195 -20.73 -29.76 -13.95
C ASN A 195 -20.05 -28.41 -14.15
N ALA A 196 -18.76 -28.41 -14.48
CA ALA A 196 -18.02 -27.20 -14.80
C ALA A 196 -18.65 -26.50 -16.02
N SER A 197 -18.71 -25.18 -15.97
CA SER A 197 -19.28 -24.33 -17.02
C SER A 197 -18.52 -23.00 -17.06
N PRO A 198 -18.28 -22.42 -18.25
CA PRO A 198 -17.68 -21.09 -18.37
C PRO A 198 -18.37 -20.06 -17.46
N ILE A 199 -17.56 -19.26 -16.75
CA ILE A 199 -18.04 -18.24 -15.83
C ILE A 199 -18.52 -17.05 -16.65
N GLU A 200 -19.84 -16.82 -16.69
CA GLU A 200 -20.37 -15.66 -17.40
C GLU A 200 -19.99 -14.35 -16.71
N LEU A 201 -19.40 -13.43 -17.47
CA LEU A 201 -19.13 -12.08 -17.00
C LEU A 201 -20.45 -11.29 -16.88
N PRO A 202 -20.68 -10.59 -15.75
CA PRO A 202 -21.81 -9.67 -15.61
C PRO A 202 -21.76 -8.53 -16.64
N ASP A 203 -22.91 -7.93 -16.92
CA ASP A 203 -23.04 -6.79 -17.81
C ASP A 203 -22.22 -5.58 -17.31
N GLY A 204 -21.82 -4.68 -18.21
CA GLY A 204 -20.89 -3.57 -17.91
C GLY A 204 -21.27 -2.72 -16.69
N ALA A 205 -22.56 -2.44 -16.48
CA ALA A 205 -23.04 -1.70 -15.31
C ALA A 205 -22.83 -2.47 -14.00
N ARG A 206 -23.03 -3.80 -14.01
CA ARG A 206 -22.83 -4.67 -12.85
C ARG A 206 -21.35 -4.89 -12.58
N LEU A 207 -20.52 -4.96 -13.61
CA LEU A 207 -19.06 -4.97 -13.47
C LEU A 207 -18.55 -3.68 -12.84
N ALA A 208 -18.97 -2.50 -13.32
CA ALA A 208 -18.57 -1.22 -12.71
C ALA A 208 -18.95 -1.13 -11.22
N ALA A 209 -20.17 -1.56 -10.88
CA ALA A 209 -20.61 -1.64 -9.48
C ALA A 209 -19.82 -2.69 -8.67
N GLY A 210 -19.44 -3.81 -9.30
CA GLY A 210 -18.53 -4.80 -8.76
C GLY A 210 -17.14 -4.24 -8.48
N SER A 211 -16.59 -3.44 -9.39
CA SER A 211 -15.27 -2.80 -9.26
C SER A 211 -15.23 -1.82 -8.10
N LEU A 212 -16.28 -1.01 -7.93
CA LEU A 212 -16.41 -0.14 -6.76
C LEU A 212 -16.46 -0.94 -5.45
N ARG A 213 -17.17 -2.08 -5.43
CA ARG A 213 -17.25 -2.94 -4.24
C ARG A 213 -15.94 -3.68 -3.97
N ALA A 214 -15.24 -4.13 -5.00
CA ALA A 214 -13.91 -4.72 -4.90
C ALA A 214 -12.92 -3.70 -4.33
N ALA A 215 -12.87 -2.49 -4.91
CA ALA A 215 -12.02 -1.40 -4.41
C ALA A 215 -12.35 -0.96 -2.97
N ALA A 216 -13.61 -1.11 -2.53
CA ALA A 216 -14.02 -0.85 -1.16
C ALA A 216 -13.66 -1.99 -0.19
N ARG A 217 -13.44 -3.22 -0.69
CA ARG A 217 -13.01 -4.39 0.10
C ARG A 217 -11.50 -4.52 0.17
N THR A 218 -10.77 -4.06 -0.85
CA THR A 218 -9.33 -3.89 -0.77
C THR A 218 -9.06 -2.91 0.37
N PRO A 219 -8.38 -3.31 1.46
CA PRO A 219 -7.87 -2.31 2.39
C PRO A 219 -6.97 -1.40 1.57
N THR A 220 -7.32 -0.12 1.49
CA THR A 220 -6.53 0.92 0.86
C THR A 220 -5.16 0.92 1.53
N ARG A 221 -4.22 0.11 1.01
CA ARG A 221 -2.86 -0.07 1.54
C ARG A 221 -2.84 -0.51 3.01
N THR A 222 -2.42 -1.75 3.26
CA THR A 222 -1.81 -2.12 4.56
C THR A 222 -0.51 -1.32 4.73
N VAL A 223 -0.63 -0.09 5.20
CA VAL A 223 0.44 0.60 5.90
C VAL A 223 0.73 -0.28 7.11
N GLY A 224 1.93 -0.85 7.19
CA GLY A 224 2.35 -1.64 8.34
C GLY A 224 2.09 -0.85 9.61
N SER A 225 1.07 -1.27 10.37
CA SER A 225 0.71 -0.62 11.61
C SER A 225 1.85 -0.83 12.59
N ARG A 226 2.75 0.15 12.73
CA ARG A 226 3.59 0.26 13.94
C ARG A 226 2.73 0.80 15.08
N LEU A 227 1.65 0.08 15.41
CA LEU A 227 1.03 0.21 16.71
C LEU A 227 1.78 -0.73 17.64
N ARG A 228 2.86 -0.22 18.23
CA ARG A 228 3.38 -0.79 19.49
C ARG A 228 2.26 -0.67 20.52
N PRO A 229 1.85 -1.75 21.20
CA PRO A 229 1.04 -1.62 22.39
C PRO A 229 1.93 -0.97 23.46
N GLN A 230 1.76 0.33 23.69
CA GLN A 230 2.24 0.93 24.93
C GLN A 230 1.37 0.36 26.05
N ALA A 231 1.94 -0.58 26.79
CA ALA A 231 1.45 -0.94 28.11
C ALA A 231 1.45 0.33 28.98
N ARG A 232 0.30 1.02 29.04
CA ARG A 232 0.07 2.04 30.04
C ARG A 232 -0.15 1.34 31.37
N ALA A 233 0.84 1.46 32.24
CA ALA A 233 0.71 1.21 33.67
C ALA A 233 -0.35 2.16 34.24
N GLY A 234 -1.60 1.71 34.27
CA GLY A 234 -2.69 2.35 34.98
C GLY A 234 -2.71 1.86 36.42
N ALA A 235 -2.27 2.72 37.33
CA ALA A 235 -2.34 2.53 38.78
C ALA A 235 -3.78 2.18 39.20
N ARG A 236 -3.93 1.06 39.92
CA ARG A 236 -5.16 0.74 40.67
C ARG A 236 -5.22 1.64 41.91
N PRO A 237 -6.27 2.44 42.11
CA PRO A 237 -6.55 3.01 43.41
C PRO A 237 -7.13 1.92 44.31
N THR A 238 -6.43 1.66 45.39
CA THR A 238 -6.88 0.83 46.50
C THR A 238 -7.95 1.58 47.28
N THR A 239 -9.15 1.01 47.42
CA THR A 239 -10.06 1.40 48.49
C THR A 239 -10.39 0.19 49.35
N LYS A 240 -9.73 0.15 50.51
CA LYS A 240 -10.14 -0.64 51.68
C LYS A 240 -11.60 -0.32 52.01
N ARG A 241 -12.43 -1.34 52.23
CA ARG A 241 -13.46 -1.31 53.26
C ARG A 241 -13.76 -2.73 53.75
N GLU A 242 -13.64 -2.85 55.05
CA GLU A 242 -13.80 -4.04 55.90
C GLU A 242 -15.27 -4.49 56.05
N PRO A 243 -15.53 -5.67 56.66
CA PRO A 243 -16.72 -6.46 56.45
C PRO A 243 -17.86 -6.10 57.41
N ARG A 244 -19.10 -6.35 57.00
CA ARG A 244 -20.27 -6.32 57.90
C ARG A 244 -21.03 -7.66 57.86
N LYS A 245 -21.29 -8.12 59.07
CA LYS A 245 -21.84 -9.40 59.53
C LYS A 245 -23.37 -9.45 59.47
N ASP A 246 -23.88 -10.70 59.38
CA ASP A 246 -25.17 -11.24 59.87
C ASP A 246 -26.45 -10.71 59.17
N ARG A 247 -27.51 -11.47 58.81
CA ARG A 247 -28.19 -12.65 59.40
C ARG A 247 -29.13 -13.39 58.40
N GLY A 248 -29.29 -14.72 58.60
CA GLY A 248 -30.53 -15.54 58.48
C GLY A 248 -31.15 -15.79 57.08
N GLY A 249 -31.60 -16.99 56.69
CA GLY A 249 -31.67 -18.29 57.35
C GLY A 249 -32.54 -19.28 56.53
N ALA A 250 -32.19 -20.58 56.64
CA ALA A 250 -32.98 -21.82 56.45
C ALA A 250 -33.70 -22.08 55.09
N GLY A 251 -33.75 -23.28 54.50
CA GLY A 251 -33.32 -24.65 54.79
C GLY A 251 -33.76 -25.50 53.55
N SER A 252 -33.09 -26.57 53.13
CA SER A 252 -33.28 -27.92 53.67
C SER A 252 -32.52 -28.94 52.79
N THR A 253 -31.69 -29.77 53.44
CA THR A 253 -31.37 -31.21 53.30
C THR A 253 -31.32 -31.88 51.90
N GLY A 254 -30.38 -32.75 51.54
CA GLY A 254 -29.29 -33.44 52.24
C GLY A 254 -29.13 -34.86 51.67
N ARG A 255 -27.93 -35.24 51.20
CA ARG A 255 -27.31 -36.60 51.26
C ARG A 255 -26.08 -36.71 50.34
N GLY A 256 -24.89 -36.76 50.94
CA GLY A 256 -23.83 -37.69 50.52
C GLY A 256 -23.87 -38.94 51.43
N PRO A 257 -22.94 -39.93 51.34
CA PRO A 257 -21.52 -39.75 51.00
C PRO A 257 -20.83 -40.91 50.21
N ALA A 258 -19.49 -40.81 50.14
CA ALA A 258 -18.44 -41.82 49.84
C ALA A 258 -18.13 -42.10 48.35
N ALA A 259 -17.02 -41.63 47.76
CA ALA A 259 -15.59 -41.84 48.02
C ALA A 259 -15.08 -43.25 47.65
N ILE A 260 -14.48 -43.38 46.46
CA ILE A 260 -13.33 -44.28 46.22
C ILE A 260 -12.28 -43.53 45.39
N ARG A 261 -11.04 -43.75 45.82
CA ARG A 261 -9.77 -43.08 45.59
C ARG A 261 -8.89 -43.97 44.71
N TRP A 262 -8.28 -43.41 43.67
CA TRP A 262 -6.96 -43.75 43.12
C TRP A 262 -6.48 -42.48 42.40
N GLY A 263 -5.25 -41.97 42.47
CA GLY A 263 -4.00 -42.46 43.01
C GLY A 263 -2.92 -41.59 42.35
N ARG A 264 -2.26 -40.74 43.14
CA ARG A 264 -1.22 -39.80 42.72
C ARG A 264 0.16 -40.44 42.92
N ARG A 265 1.05 -40.36 41.92
CA ARG A 265 2.54 -40.34 41.99
C ARG A 265 3.01 -40.04 40.56
N GLY A 266 3.68 -38.92 40.22
CA GLY A 266 4.93 -38.37 40.75
C GLY A 266 6.07 -38.90 39.86
N GLY A 267 6.96 -38.17 39.20
CA GLY A 267 7.35 -36.76 39.21
C GLY A 267 8.88 -36.73 39.02
N SER A 268 9.42 -35.99 38.04
CA SER A 268 10.78 -35.42 38.08
C SER A 268 10.98 -34.45 36.91
N GLY A 269 11.71 -33.35 37.13
CA GLY A 269 12.23 -32.50 36.04
C GLY A 269 12.05 -30.99 36.17
N ARG A 270 11.44 -30.44 37.23
CA ARG A 270 11.30 -28.98 37.42
C ARG A 270 12.51 -28.36 38.11
N ARG A 271 13.70 -28.46 37.50
CA ARG A 271 14.93 -27.77 37.96
C ARG A 271 15.84 -27.22 36.85
N ARG A 272 15.42 -27.21 35.57
CA ARG A 272 16.21 -26.63 34.46
C ARG A 272 15.77 -25.23 34.00
N SER A 273 14.61 -24.74 34.39
CA SER A 273 14.07 -23.46 33.88
C SER A 273 14.52 -22.20 34.64
N ARG A 274 15.22 -22.33 35.79
CA ARG A 274 15.69 -21.18 36.58
C ARG A 274 17.13 -20.75 36.27
N ALA A 275 17.93 -21.63 35.65
CA ALA A 275 19.32 -21.32 35.29
C ALA A 275 19.43 -20.47 34.02
N TRP A 276 18.55 -20.69 33.04
CA TRP A 276 18.55 -19.96 31.76
C TRP A 276 18.11 -18.50 31.90
N GLY A 277 17.23 -18.20 32.86
CA GLY A 277 16.78 -16.83 33.14
C GLY A 277 17.88 -15.92 33.70
N LEU A 278 18.80 -16.48 34.50
CA LEU A 278 19.93 -15.71 35.06
C LEU A 278 21.04 -15.47 34.03
N ALA A 279 21.26 -16.40 33.10
CA ALA A 279 22.22 -16.24 32.00
C ALA A 279 21.78 -15.15 31.00
N ALA A 280 20.48 -15.06 30.70
CA ALA A 280 19.94 -14.03 29.80
C ALA A 280 20.01 -12.61 30.42
N ALA A 281 19.82 -12.50 31.75
CA ALA A 281 19.91 -11.23 32.45
C ALA A 281 21.36 -10.70 32.53
N LEU A 282 22.33 -11.59 32.70
CA LEU A 282 23.76 -11.23 32.68
C LEU A 282 24.22 -10.78 31.28
N LEU A 283 23.75 -11.42 30.21
CA LEU A 283 24.05 -11.01 28.83
C LEU A 283 23.49 -9.62 28.50
N ALA A 284 22.28 -9.29 28.95
CA ALA A 284 21.69 -7.97 28.75
C ALA A 284 22.46 -6.87 29.51
N ALA A 285 22.95 -7.15 30.72
CA ALA A 285 23.75 -6.22 31.50
C ALA A 285 25.13 -5.95 30.87
N VAL A 286 25.77 -6.97 30.30
CA VAL A 286 27.05 -6.84 29.59
C VAL A 286 26.88 -6.03 28.28
N CYS A 287 25.78 -6.23 27.54
CA CYS A 287 25.48 -5.42 26.35
C CYS A 287 25.21 -3.94 26.67
N LEU A 288 24.59 -3.64 27.82
CA LEU A 288 24.35 -2.27 28.27
C LEU A 288 25.63 -1.56 28.75
N ALA A 289 26.58 -2.30 29.33
CA ALA A 289 27.88 -1.75 29.74
C ALA A 289 28.82 -1.52 28.53
N ALA A 290 28.75 -2.37 27.51
CA ALA A 290 29.61 -2.28 26.32
C ALA A 290 29.24 -1.15 25.34
N TRP A 291 27.99 -0.64 25.38
CA TRP A 291 27.55 0.49 24.54
C TRP A 291 27.45 1.83 25.30
N GLY A 292 27.95 1.86 26.54
CA GLY A 292 27.85 3.00 27.44
C GLY A 292 28.59 4.30 27.04
N PRO A 293 29.66 4.30 26.21
CA PRO A 293 30.31 5.54 25.83
C PRO A 293 30.35 5.73 24.30
N ALA A 294 29.18 5.96 23.69
CA ALA A 294 29.09 6.54 22.35
C ALA A 294 27.98 7.62 22.26
N LYS A 295 27.74 8.32 23.38
CA LYS A 295 26.86 9.50 23.46
C LYS A 295 27.68 10.75 23.77
N ALA A 296 28.51 11.15 22.83
CA ALA A 296 29.05 12.51 22.75
C ALA A 296 29.58 12.73 21.34
N LEU A 297 28.73 13.23 20.44
CA LEU A 297 29.09 14.14 19.32
C LEU A 297 27.82 14.47 18.53
N VAL A 298 27.36 15.71 18.76
CA VAL A 298 26.80 16.66 17.79
C VAL A 298 25.77 16.13 16.78
N SER A 299 24.53 16.60 16.92
CA SER A 299 23.69 16.84 15.75
C SER A 299 22.75 18.01 16.03
N TYR A 300 23.11 19.13 15.43
CA TYR A 300 22.37 20.35 15.20
C TYR A 300 20.86 20.13 15.00
N ARG A 301 20.06 20.99 15.63
CA ARG A 301 18.65 21.20 15.26
C ARG A 301 18.60 22.30 14.18
N PRO A 302 18.11 22.03 12.96
CA PRO A 302 17.82 23.10 12.01
C PRO A 302 16.44 23.70 12.29
N ALA A 303 16.38 25.02 12.19
CA ALA A 303 15.34 25.92 12.70
C ALA A 303 14.15 26.17 11.75
N TRP A 304 13.74 25.19 10.94
CA TRP A 304 12.58 25.36 10.03
C TRP A 304 11.22 24.94 10.65
N ALA A 305 11.24 24.49 11.90
CA ALA A 305 10.03 24.29 12.69
C ALA A 305 9.66 25.61 13.39
N LEU A 306 8.59 26.25 12.88
CA LEU A 306 7.88 27.46 13.37
C LEU A 306 8.15 28.72 12.51
N GLY A 307 7.18 29.02 11.65
CA GLY A 307 7.01 30.33 11.02
C GLY A 307 5.60 30.86 11.31
N ALA A 308 5.42 31.47 12.48
CA ALA A 308 4.37 32.43 12.75
C ALA A 308 5.05 33.68 13.32
N ALA A 309 4.83 34.80 12.63
CA ALA A 309 5.56 36.04 12.75
C ALA A 309 5.32 36.80 14.06
N THR A 310 6.31 37.62 14.44
CA THR A 310 6.09 38.98 14.95
C THR A 310 7.20 39.90 14.45
N SER A 311 6.82 40.91 13.67
CA SER A 311 7.58 42.13 13.31
C SER A 311 7.72 43.05 14.56
N PRO A 312 8.44 44.21 14.57
CA PRO A 312 8.67 45.25 13.53
C PRO A 312 10.18 45.57 13.34
N SER A 313 10.72 46.44 12.47
CA SER A 313 10.32 47.72 11.87
C SER A 313 11.22 48.06 10.65
N SER A 314 10.67 48.82 9.70
CA SER A 314 11.32 49.55 8.57
C SER A 314 12.23 50.72 9.02
N PRO A 315 12.85 51.57 8.14
CA PRO A 315 12.93 51.59 6.66
C PRO A 315 14.35 51.83 6.07
N ALA A 316 14.55 51.60 4.76
CA ALA A 316 15.21 52.57 3.84
C ALA A 316 15.27 52.06 2.38
N ARG A 317 14.95 52.97 1.44
CA ARG A 317 15.09 52.95 -0.03
C ARG A 317 15.92 54.22 -0.38
N PRO A 318 16.19 54.57 -1.66
CA PRO A 318 16.62 53.81 -2.85
C PRO A 318 17.82 54.51 -3.58
N VAL A 319 18.41 53.90 -4.62
CA VAL A 319 19.00 54.67 -5.75
C VAL A 319 18.79 53.90 -7.07
N ALA A 320 18.37 54.64 -8.09
CA ALA A 320 18.11 54.22 -9.47
C ALA A 320 19.28 54.63 -10.40
N SER A 321 19.40 54.01 -11.58
CA SER A 321 19.72 54.71 -12.85
C SER A 321 19.64 53.80 -14.10
N THR A 322 18.62 54.09 -14.92
CA THR A 322 18.62 54.48 -16.35
C THR A 322 19.45 53.77 -17.44
N LEU A 323 18.73 53.48 -18.55
CA LEU A 323 19.09 52.96 -19.89
C LEU A 323 19.94 53.94 -20.76
N PRO A 324 20.30 53.57 -22.01
CA PRO A 324 19.45 53.95 -23.15
C PRO A 324 19.27 52.92 -24.28
N ALA A 325 18.35 53.28 -25.18
CA ALA A 325 17.64 52.49 -26.19
C ALA A 325 18.34 52.33 -27.56
N GLY A 326 17.83 51.38 -28.37
CA GLY A 326 18.03 51.29 -29.82
C GLY A 326 17.05 50.30 -30.48
N SER A 327 16.30 50.75 -31.48
CA SER A 327 15.38 50.02 -32.40
C SER A 327 15.31 50.85 -33.70
N PRO A 328 14.86 50.36 -34.87
CA PRO A 328 13.90 49.26 -35.09
C PRO A 328 14.15 48.29 -36.29
N SER A 329 13.24 47.29 -36.35
CA SER A 329 12.76 46.28 -37.34
C SER A 329 12.84 46.58 -38.87
N PRO A 330 12.24 45.78 -39.82
CA PRO A 330 11.49 44.48 -39.74
C PRO A 330 11.76 43.46 -40.89
N VAL A 331 11.33 42.18 -40.77
CA VAL A 331 10.79 41.36 -41.89
C VAL A 331 9.79 40.30 -41.36
N ALA A 332 8.69 40.16 -42.11
CA ALA A 332 7.46 39.38 -41.94
C ALA A 332 7.63 37.83 -42.05
N ALA A 333 6.94 37.03 -41.23
CA ALA A 333 5.65 36.33 -41.46
C ALA A 333 5.72 34.99 -42.23
N GLY A 334 5.16 33.92 -41.63
CA GLY A 334 4.83 32.67 -42.33
C GLY A 334 4.81 31.40 -41.47
N SER A 335 3.65 31.08 -40.90
CA SER A 335 3.17 29.72 -40.54
C SER A 335 1.71 29.66 -41.04
N PRO A 336 1.02 28.52 -41.26
CA PRO A 336 1.12 27.27 -40.48
C PRO A 336 0.84 25.95 -41.27
N ALA A 337 0.88 24.79 -40.60
CA ALA A 337 -0.20 23.78 -40.55
C ALA A 337 0.32 22.37 -40.19
N ALA A 338 -0.05 21.87 -39.01
CA ALA A 338 -0.26 20.44 -38.78
C ALA A 338 -1.44 20.29 -37.79
N THR A 339 -2.49 19.68 -38.31
CA THR A 339 -3.85 19.55 -37.78
C THR A 339 -3.89 18.57 -36.60
N ALA A 340 -4.40 19.02 -35.45
CA ALA A 340 -4.87 18.15 -34.39
C ALA A 340 -6.33 17.74 -34.67
N SER A 341 -6.61 16.44 -34.62
CA SER A 341 -7.98 15.91 -34.68
C SER A 341 -8.58 15.89 -33.27
N THR A 342 -9.70 16.58 -33.11
CA THR A 342 -10.55 16.63 -31.91
C THR A 342 -11.51 15.43 -31.87
N PRO A 343 -11.77 14.83 -30.70
CA PRO A 343 -13.09 14.27 -30.39
C PRO A 343 -13.90 15.29 -29.57
N GLY A 344 -15.13 15.53 -30.02
CA GLY A 344 -16.06 16.54 -29.50
C GLY A 344 -16.69 16.23 -28.13
N PRO A 345 -17.51 17.17 -27.62
CA PRO A 345 -17.86 17.28 -26.21
C PRO A 345 -19.11 16.48 -25.85
N GLY A 346 -19.07 15.80 -24.70
CA GLY A 346 -20.24 15.19 -24.08
C GLY A 346 -19.91 14.62 -22.70
N GLY A 347 -20.16 15.40 -21.64
CA GLY A 347 -20.14 14.91 -20.25
C GLY A 347 -19.51 15.85 -19.21
N SER A 348 -20.31 16.79 -18.67
CA SER A 348 -20.20 17.42 -17.33
C SER A 348 -18.82 17.79 -16.75
N GLY A 349 -18.38 19.02 -16.98
CA GLY A 349 -18.32 20.06 -15.93
C GLY A 349 -17.42 19.93 -14.69
N GLY A 350 -16.48 19.00 -14.61
CA GLY A 350 -15.49 18.96 -13.53
C GLY A 350 -14.08 18.75 -14.07
N SER A 351 -13.36 19.83 -14.40
CA SER A 351 -11.91 19.70 -14.51
C SER A 351 -11.40 19.35 -13.11
N ASP A 352 -11.04 18.10 -12.91
CA ASP A 352 -10.70 17.52 -11.62
C ASP A 352 -9.58 18.34 -10.95
N MET A 353 -9.92 19.11 -9.91
CA MET A 353 -8.95 19.93 -9.19
C MET A 353 -7.80 19.09 -8.62
N ALA A 354 -8.02 17.78 -8.41
CA ALA A 354 -6.95 16.88 -8.06
C ALA A 354 -5.89 16.81 -9.18
N SER A 355 -6.30 16.72 -10.44
CA SER A 355 -5.37 16.74 -11.59
C SER A 355 -4.58 18.05 -11.66
N VAL A 356 -5.21 19.18 -11.33
CA VAL A 356 -4.54 20.50 -11.30
C VAL A 356 -3.46 20.53 -10.22
N VAL A 357 -3.79 20.11 -9.00
CA VAL A 357 -2.85 20.09 -7.88
C VAL A 357 -1.71 19.12 -8.12
N VAL A 358 -2.00 17.90 -8.61
CA VAL A 358 -0.98 16.91 -8.98
C VAL A 358 -0.04 17.47 -10.05
N GLY A 359 -0.60 18.14 -11.07
CA GLY A 359 0.18 18.78 -12.13
C GLY A 359 1.11 19.88 -11.61
N LEU A 360 0.61 20.74 -10.73
CA LEU A 360 1.39 21.82 -10.11
C LEU A 360 2.48 21.30 -9.18
N SER A 361 2.19 20.30 -8.35
CA SER A 361 3.19 19.66 -7.47
C SER A 361 4.30 18.99 -8.28
N ALA A 362 3.95 18.23 -9.32
CA ALA A 362 4.94 17.57 -10.17
C ALA A 362 5.78 18.57 -11.00
N ALA A 363 5.17 19.67 -11.46
CA ALA A 363 5.90 20.74 -12.14
C ALA A 363 6.91 21.44 -11.22
N ARG A 364 6.50 21.71 -9.97
CA ARG A 364 7.36 22.30 -8.93
C ARG A 364 8.54 21.40 -8.59
N ASP A 365 8.31 20.10 -8.41
CA ASP A 365 9.38 19.13 -8.13
C ASP A 365 10.41 19.07 -9.27
N ARG A 366 9.94 19.03 -10.52
CA ARG A 366 10.84 19.05 -11.69
C ARG A 366 11.66 20.34 -11.76
N ALA A 367 11.05 21.48 -11.49
CA ALA A 367 11.75 22.77 -11.50
C ALA A 367 12.83 22.84 -10.41
N LEU A 368 12.54 22.35 -9.21
CA LEU A 368 13.52 22.29 -8.11
C LEU A 368 14.67 21.32 -8.39
N MET A 369 14.38 20.14 -8.96
CA MET A 369 15.43 19.19 -9.36
C MET A 369 16.32 19.72 -10.48
N ALA A 370 15.74 20.47 -11.43
CA ALA A 370 16.47 21.08 -12.53
C ALA A 370 17.21 22.37 -12.13
N GLY A 371 16.94 22.92 -10.94
CA GLY A 371 17.42 24.26 -10.57
C GLY A 371 16.86 25.37 -11.46
N ASP A 372 15.68 25.17 -12.08
CA ASP A 372 15.12 26.08 -13.07
C ASP A 372 14.15 27.08 -12.42
N ALA A 373 14.63 28.32 -12.23
CA ALA A 373 13.85 29.42 -11.67
C ALA A 373 12.64 29.81 -12.53
N THR A 374 12.73 29.68 -13.86
CA THR A 374 11.65 30.06 -14.77
C THR A 374 10.51 29.04 -14.71
N ALA A 375 10.86 27.75 -14.72
CA ALA A 375 9.88 26.68 -14.55
C ALA A 375 9.23 26.74 -13.16
N LEU A 376 9.98 27.10 -12.11
CA LEU A 376 9.45 27.25 -10.75
C LEU A 376 8.50 28.46 -10.64
N ALA A 377 8.85 29.58 -11.27
CA ALA A 377 7.98 30.75 -11.35
C ALA A 377 6.70 30.50 -12.14
N ALA A 378 6.63 29.44 -12.96
CA ALA A 378 5.41 29.06 -13.67
C ALA A 378 4.37 28.35 -12.78
N THR A 379 4.77 27.79 -11.63
CA THR A 379 3.86 27.05 -10.72
C THR A 379 3.19 27.93 -9.67
N THR A 380 3.70 29.13 -9.45
CA THR A 380 3.21 30.07 -8.44
C THR A 380 2.76 31.40 -9.04
N VAL A 381 1.91 32.13 -8.32
CA VAL A 381 1.47 33.48 -8.73
C VAL A 381 2.62 34.47 -8.44
N PRO A 382 3.06 35.31 -9.40
CA PRO A 382 4.12 36.29 -9.17
C PRO A 382 3.84 37.20 -7.97
N GLY A 383 4.83 37.39 -7.08
CA GLY A 383 4.71 38.22 -5.89
C GLY A 383 3.78 37.67 -4.80
N SER A 384 3.37 36.41 -4.91
CA SER A 384 2.55 35.74 -3.90
C SER A 384 3.40 35.08 -2.81
N PRO A 385 2.85 34.81 -1.61
CA PRO A 385 3.57 34.09 -0.55
C PRO A 385 4.16 32.76 -1.00
N ALA A 386 3.46 32.02 -1.87
CA ALA A 386 3.96 30.77 -2.43
C ALA A 386 5.20 31.00 -3.33
N ALA A 387 5.19 32.04 -4.17
CA ALA A 387 6.33 32.38 -5.02
C ALA A 387 7.56 32.81 -4.23
N GLU A 388 7.36 33.59 -3.16
CA GLU A 388 8.46 33.99 -2.26
C GLU A 388 9.07 32.79 -1.54
N ALA A 389 8.25 31.86 -1.07
CA ALA A 389 8.71 30.63 -0.44
C ALA A 389 9.52 29.76 -1.41
N ASP A 390 9.04 29.59 -2.64
CA ASP A 390 9.74 28.80 -3.67
C ASP A 390 11.05 29.46 -4.11
N THR A 391 11.05 30.78 -4.27
CA THR A 391 12.27 31.55 -4.58
C THR A 391 13.32 31.36 -3.48
N ARG A 392 12.91 31.46 -2.21
CA ARG A 392 13.82 31.25 -1.07
C ARG A 392 14.45 29.86 -1.07
N VAL A 393 13.65 28.82 -1.28
CA VAL A 393 14.15 27.43 -1.34
C VAL A 393 15.15 27.28 -2.49
N LEU A 394 14.86 27.82 -3.66
CA LEU A 394 15.77 27.72 -4.80
C LEU A 394 17.06 28.51 -4.57
N THR A 395 16.98 29.71 -4.01
CA THR A 395 18.16 30.51 -3.64
C THR A 395 19.03 29.78 -2.62
N GLU A 396 18.45 29.19 -1.57
CA GLU A 396 19.20 28.40 -0.58
C GLU A 396 19.93 27.20 -1.22
N LEU A 397 19.30 26.51 -2.18
CA LEU A 397 19.92 25.41 -2.92
C LEU A 397 21.08 25.90 -3.80
N LEU A 398 20.90 27.01 -4.51
CA LEU A 398 21.92 27.61 -5.36
C LEU A 398 23.12 28.12 -4.54
N ASP A 399 22.85 28.82 -3.43
CA ASP A 399 23.89 29.37 -2.55
C ASP A 399 24.69 28.26 -1.87
N SER A 400 24.04 27.14 -1.53
CA SER A 400 24.73 25.98 -0.96
C SER A 400 25.49 25.14 -1.99
N GLY A 401 25.26 25.36 -3.28
CA GLY A 401 25.76 24.51 -4.36
C GLY A 401 25.17 23.09 -4.34
N GLU A 402 24.08 22.85 -3.60
CA GLU A 402 23.40 21.56 -3.56
C GLU A 402 22.36 21.44 -4.68
N GLY A 403 22.47 20.37 -5.46
CA GLY A 403 21.42 19.87 -6.34
C GLY A 403 20.41 19.00 -5.58
N VAL A 404 19.19 18.93 -6.09
CA VAL A 404 18.12 18.07 -5.56
C VAL A 404 17.85 16.92 -6.52
N GLY A 405 17.93 15.69 -6.02
CA GLY A 405 17.56 14.49 -6.77
C GLY A 405 16.40 13.73 -6.13
N GLU A 406 15.70 12.93 -6.93
CA GLU A 406 14.66 12.00 -6.47
C GLU A 406 13.53 12.68 -5.65
N LEU A 407 13.29 13.97 -5.89
CA LEU A 407 12.21 14.71 -5.23
C LEU A 407 10.87 14.32 -5.86
N HIS A 408 10.01 13.71 -5.04
CA HIS A 408 8.64 13.42 -5.43
C HIS A 408 7.66 13.81 -4.33
N THR A 409 6.77 14.74 -4.66
CA THR A 409 5.64 15.18 -3.85
C THR A 409 4.39 14.43 -4.30
N SER A 410 3.83 13.61 -3.41
CA SER A 410 2.58 12.89 -3.65
C SER A 410 1.40 13.63 -3.04
N VAL A 411 0.30 13.68 -3.79
CA VAL A 411 -0.97 14.28 -3.42
C VAL A 411 -1.98 13.14 -3.24
N SER A 412 -2.54 12.95 -2.03
CA SER A 412 -3.40 11.79 -1.75
C SER A 412 -4.88 12.13 -1.51
N GLN A 413 -5.16 13.34 -1.06
CA GLN A 413 -6.53 13.83 -0.86
C GLN A 413 -6.59 15.27 -1.32
N VAL A 414 -7.66 15.61 -2.06
CA VAL A 414 -7.98 16.97 -2.48
C VAL A 414 -9.46 17.19 -2.25
N ALA A 415 -9.78 18.15 -1.39
CA ALA A 415 -11.14 18.58 -1.15
C ALA A 415 -11.20 20.09 -1.33
N GLU A 416 -12.17 20.57 -2.09
CA GLU A 416 -12.42 22.02 -2.17
C GLU A 416 -13.06 22.49 -0.86
N VAL A 417 -12.56 23.60 -0.34
CA VAL A 417 -13.03 24.23 0.90
C VAL A 417 -13.38 25.68 0.65
N THR A 418 -14.13 26.28 1.55
CA THR A 418 -14.47 27.70 1.48
C THR A 418 -13.19 28.54 1.49
N LEU A 419 -13.07 29.43 0.52
CA LEU A 419 -11.97 30.38 0.44
C LEU A 419 -12.04 31.36 1.63
N PRO A 420 -10.97 31.52 2.43
CA PRO A 420 -10.94 32.53 3.48
C PRO A 420 -11.18 33.94 2.95
N ASP A 421 -11.89 34.78 3.70
CA ASP A 421 -12.28 36.14 3.25
C ASP A 421 -11.09 37.02 2.88
N ASP A 422 -9.97 36.89 3.60
CA ASP A 422 -8.73 37.61 3.31
C ASP A 422 -8.10 37.16 1.98
N ALA A 423 -8.13 35.85 1.70
CA ALA A 423 -7.68 35.29 0.44
C ALA A 423 -8.66 35.64 -0.71
N ALA A 424 -9.95 35.70 -0.45
CA ALA A 424 -10.96 36.12 -1.43
C ALA A 424 -10.82 37.60 -1.81
N ALA A 425 -10.50 38.47 -0.84
CA ALA A 425 -10.23 39.88 -1.10
C ALA A 425 -8.95 40.07 -1.94
N GLN A 426 -7.93 39.26 -1.70
CA GLN A 426 -6.64 39.36 -2.40
C GLN A 426 -6.64 38.66 -3.77
N TRP A 427 -7.39 37.56 -3.91
CA TRP A 427 -7.49 36.77 -5.14
C TRP A 427 -8.95 36.42 -5.45
N PRO A 428 -9.71 37.32 -6.10
CA PRO A 428 -11.16 37.16 -6.30
C PRO A 428 -11.59 35.94 -7.10
N SER A 429 -10.70 35.38 -7.93
CA SER A 429 -10.95 34.19 -8.75
C SER A 429 -10.32 32.91 -8.18
N ALA A 430 -9.75 32.96 -6.97
CA ALA A 430 -9.07 31.82 -6.39
C ALA A 430 -10.04 30.74 -5.89
N ARG A 431 -9.52 29.53 -5.77
CA ARG A 431 -10.17 28.39 -5.10
C ARG A 431 -9.28 27.92 -3.96
N ALA A 432 -9.89 27.53 -2.85
CA ALA A 432 -9.17 26.94 -1.72
C ALA A 432 -9.33 25.42 -1.74
N LEU A 433 -8.21 24.71 -1.63
CA LEU A 433 -8.17 23.25 -1.66
C LEU A 433 -7.47 22.75 -0.40
N GLN A 434 -8.15 21.94 0.39
CA GLN A 434 -7.53 21.18 1.46
C GLN A 434 -6.88 19.94 0.86
N VAL A 435 -5.56 19.87 0.98
CA VAL A 435 -4.72 18.87 0.31
C VAL A 435 -3.84 18.15 1.32
N THR A 436 -3.79 16.82 1.21
CA THR A 436 -2.82 16.00 1.95
C THR A 436 -1.60 15.75 1.05
N LEU A 437 -0.47 16.35 1.44
CA LEU A 437 0.81 16.25 0.74
C LEU A 437 1.79 15.38 1.53
N SER A 438 2.52 14.50 0.84
CA SER A 438 3.68 13.79 1.39
C SER A 438 4.85 13.90 0.43
N GLN A 439 6.08 13.80 0.94
CA GLN A 439 7.27 13.83 0.08
C GLN A 439 8.10 12.56 0.32
N SER A 440 8.53 11.90 -0.75
CA SER A 440 9.46 10.77 -0.64
C SER A 440 10.81 11.22 -0.05
N ALA A 441 11.63 10.24 0.35
CA ALA A 441 13.04 10.54 0.56
C ALA A 441 13.61 11.12 -0.74
N SER A 442 14.45 12.14 -0.61
CA SER A 442 15.11 12.80 -1.74
C SER A 442 16.60 12.87 -1.47
N THR A 443 17.40 13.14 -2.49
CA THR A 443 18.84 13.31 -2.35
C THR A 443 19.22 14.78 -2.44
N ARG A 444 20.27 15.16 -1.71
CA ARG A 444 20.98 16.44 -1.85
C ARG A 444 22.40 16.11 -2.27
N SER A 445 22.81 16.57 -3.44
CA SER A 445 24.15 16.34 -3.99
C SER A 445 24.87 17.68 -4.07
N GLY A 446 25.96 17.83 -3.32
CA GLY A 446 26.74 19.05 -3.32
C GLY A 446 28.25 18.76 -3.24
N PRO A 447 29.09 19.78 -3.01
CA PRO A 447 30.54 19.62 -2.91
C PRO A 447 30.99 18.70 -1.76
N GLU A 448 30.19 18.57 -0.70
CA GLU A 448 30.45 17.65 0.42
C GLU A 448 29.97 16.20 0.18
N GLY A 449 29.49 15.91 -1.03
CA GLY A 449 28.98 14.60 -1.43
C GLY A 449 27.45 14.54 -1.48
N THR A 450 26.92 13.31 -1.51
CA THR A 450 25.47 13.08 -1.60
C THR A 450 24.93 12.63 -0.26
N ARG A 451 23.89 13.31 0.24
CA ARG A 451 23.16 12.94 1.46
C ARG A 451 21.68 12.70 1.17
N THR A 452 21.09 11.76 1.89
CA THR A 452 19.64 11.49 1.81
C THR A 452 18.88 12.41 2.76
N VAL A 453 17.91 13.14 2.22
CA VAL A 453 16.88 13.85 2.98
C VAL A 453 15.74 12.86 3.25
N PRO A 454 15.39 12.59 4.52
CA PRO A 454 14.34 11.63 4.85
C PRO A 454 12.98 12.08 4.32
N ALA A 455 12.11 11.10 4.05
CA ALA A 455 10.74 11.36 3.62
C ALA A 455 9.98 12.26 4.61
N LEU A 456 9.25 13.24 4.09
CA LEU A 456 8.36 14.08 4.89
C LEU A 456 7.03 13.35 5.08
N GLN A 457 6.62 13.23 6.35
CA GLN A 457 5.34 12.62 6.71
C GLN A 457 4.18 13.37 6.05
N PRO A 458 3.08 12.68 5.73
CA PRO A 458 1.89 13.31 5.20
C PRO A 458 1.44 14.47 6.09
N ARG A 459 1.23 15.64 5.50
CA ARG A 459 0.71 16.83 6.16
C ARG A 459 -0.43 17.41 5.36
N GLN A 460 -1.41 17.95 6.08
CA GLN A 460 -2.54 18.61 5.48
C GLN A 460 -2.28 20.12 5.38
N VAL A 461 -2.48 20.68 4.20
CA VAL A 461 -2.34 22.10 3.91
C VAL A 461 -3.55 22.59 3.14
N MET A 462 -3.83 23.89 3.22
CA MET A 462 -4.78 24.56 2.34
C MET A 462 -4.01 25.30 1.25
N LEU A 463 -4.23 24.92 0.00
CA LEU A 463 -3.69 25.59 -1.18
C LEU A 463 -4.71 26.60 -1.69
N VAL A 464 -4.28 27.84 -1.88
CA VAL A 464 -5.05 28.85 -2.61
C VAL A 464 -4.53 28.87 -4.04
N VAL A 465 -5.38 28.50 -5.01
CA VAL A 465 -5.00 28.39 -6.43
C VAL A 465 -5.81 29.36 -7.29
N VAL A 466 -5.12 30.03 -8.22
CA VAL A 466 -5.71 31.04 -9.12
C VAL A 466 -5.76 30.47 -10.54
N PRO A 467 -6.90 30.59 -11.27
CA PRO A 467 -7.05 30.07 -12.63
C PRO A 467 -6.34 30.91 -13.71
N ALA A 468 -6.17 30.31 -14.90
CA ALA A 468 -5.74 30.93 -16.16
C ALA A 468 -4.33 31.59 -16.19
N PRO A 469 -3.23 30.80 -16.17
CA PRO A 469 -3.18 29.36 -15.91
C PRO A 469 -3.25 29.06 -14.42
N TRP A 470 -3.60 27.83 -14.06
CA TRP A 470 -3.61 27.41 -12.66
C TRP A 470 -2.24 27.62 -12.02
N ARG A 471 -2.20 28.35 -10.91
CA ARG A 471 -0.98 28.66 -10.14
C ARG A 471 -1.30 28.70 -8.65
N VAL A 472 -0.34 28.32 -7.81
CA VAL A 472 -0.46 28.44 -6.35
C VAL A 472 -0.16 29.87 -5.92
N ALA A 473 -1.08 30.51 -5.21
CA ALA A 473 -0.88 31.82 -4.61
C ALA A 473 -0.42 31.72 -3.16
N ASP A 474 -1.00 30.80 -2.40
CA ASP A 474 -0.72 30.69 -0.97
C ASP A 474 -0.83 29.24 -0.48
N ILE A 475 -0.09 28.93 0.60
CA ILE A 475 -0.06 27.62 1.25
C ILE A 475 -0.20 27.85 2.76
N ARG A 476 -1.34 27.46 3.32
CA ARG A 476 -1.65 27.65 4.75
C ARG A 476 -1.69 26.32 5.49
N ALA A 477 -1.25 26.31 6.74
CA ALA A 477 -1.44 25.16 7.62
C ALA A 477 -2.92 25.03 7.98
N VAL A 478 -3.46 23.80 7.93
CA VAL A 478 -4.79 23.50 8.47
C VAL A 478 -4.68 23.51 9.99
N LYS A 479 -5.46 24.37 10.67
CA LYS A 479 -5.49 24.47 12.13
C LYS A 479 -6.32 23.36 12.76
#